data_AF-A0A4Y2GC78-F1
#
_entry.id   AF-A0A4Y2GC78-F1
#
_cell.length_a   1.000
_cell.length_b   1.000
_cell.length_c   1.000
_cell.angle_alpha   90.00
_cell.angle_beta   90.00
_cell.angle_gamma   90.00
#
_symmetry.space_group_name_H-M   'P 1'
#
loop_
_entity.id
_entity.type
_entity.pdbx_description
1 polymer ?
#
loop_
_entity_poly.entity_id
_entity_poly.type
_entity_poly.pdbx_seq_one_letter_code
_entity_poly.pdbx_strand_id
1 'polypeptide(L)'
;MKAGQEEMKAGQEEMKAGQEEIRVAQAGLEQKMEAGQEEMRSGQERMEKGQEEMKGLIDEVKGEVQRKIDEVEAKVQKKDVKIEVKGKIEEVEHKVQGKIGEIERRLSELEDTLFSFSPSPEFMHTRPTIKSLTFGGQTSWTVFKTQFDVVSSTNGWTDFVKASQLVASLRGSAAEVLQGIPADKLSDLTTIEKALESRFGDSHLTQFYRTELKIRREKPGEILQELAAFF
;
A
#
# COMPACT_ATOMS: atom_id res chain seq x y z
N MET A 1 27.49 -122.60 -28.00
CA MET A 1 28.52 -121.58 -27.64
C MET A 1 28.38 -120.28 -28.41
N LYS A 2 28.08 -120.28 -29.73
CA LYS A 2 28.02 -119.04 -30.54
C LYS A 2 26.94 -118.03 -30.13
N ALA A 3 25.70 -118.48 -29.88
CA ALA A 3 24.58 -117.58 -29.54
C ALA A 3 24.79 -116.78 -28.23
N GLY A 4 25.35 -117.39 -27.19
CA GLY A 4 25.63 -116.70 -25.92
C GLY A 4 26.75 -115.66 -26.00
N GLN A 5 27.65 -115.74 -26.99
CA GLN A 5 28.65 -114.70 -27.25
C GLN A 5 28.06 -113.49 -27.98
N GLU A 6 27.08 -113.69 -28.85
CA GLU A 6 26.40 -112.60 -29.57
C GLU A 6 25.48 -111.81 -28.63
N GLU A 7 24.71 -112.47 -27.75
CA GLU A 7 23.93 -111.76 -26.70
C GLU A 7 24.82 -110.95 -25.76
N MET A 8 25.99 -111.48 -25.37
CA MET A 8 26.93 -110.74 -24.51
C MET A 8 27.49 -109.49 -25.20
N LYS A 9 27.74 -109.55 -26.51
CA LYS A 9 28.15 -108.37 -27.30
C LYS A 9 27.04 -107.35 -27.42
N ALA A 10 25.81 -107.78 -27.72
CA ALA A 10 24.65 -106.90 -27.83
C ALA A 10 24.38 -106.18 -26.50
N GLY A 11 24.43 -106.89 -25.37
CA GLY A 11 24.28 -106.29 -24.04
C GLY A 11 25.40 -105.31 -23.67
N GLN A 12 26.63 -105.53 -24.15
CA GLN A 12 27.72 -104.55 -23.99
C GLN A 12 27.53 -103.31 -24.86
N GLU A 13 27.00 -103.45 -26.07
CA GLU A 13 26.70 -102.30 -26.94
C GLU A 13 25.54 -101.47 -26.40
N GLU A 14 24.46 -102.09 -25.92
CA GLU A 14 23.38 -101.38 -25.23
C GLU A 14 23.86 -100.63 -23.98
N MET A 15 24.73 -101.27 -23.17
CA MET A 15 25.28 -100.61 -21.99
C MET A 15 26.13 -99.38 -22.36
N LYS A 16 26.93 -99.47 -23.43
CA LYS A 16 27.69 -98.32 -23.93
C LYS A 16 26.80 -97.23 -24.50
N ALA A 17 25.77 -97.59 -25.26
CA ALA A 17 24.80 -96.64 -25.79
C ALA A 17 24.05 -95.91 -24.67
N GLY A 18 23.59 -96.65 -23.64
CA GLY A 18 22.94 -96.05 -22.47
C GLY A 18 23.88 -95.15 -21.66
N GLN A 19 25.16 -95.52 -21.51
CA GLN A 19 26.16 -94.65 -20.88
C GLN A 19 26.42 -93.38 -21.67
N GLU A 20 26.44 -93.47 -23.01
CA GLU A 20 26.64 -92.31 -23.88
C GLU A 20 25.41 -91.39 -23.87
N GLU A 21 24.19 -91.92 -23.88
CA GLU A 21 22.97 -91.11 -23.72
C GLU A 21 22.96 -90.36 -22.38
N ILE A 22 23.36 -91.02 -21.29
CA ILE A 22 23.47 -90.36 -19.97
C ILE A 22 24.50 -89.23 -20.03
N ARG A 23 25.66 -89.44 -20.66
CA ARG A 23 26.68 -88.39 -20.85
C ARG A 23 26.16 -87.21 -21.65
N VAL A 24 25.47 -87.48 -22.76
CA VAL A 24 24.89 -86.43 -23.60
C VAL A 24 23.81 -85.65 -22.85
N ALA A 25 22.95 -86.34 -22.11
CA ALA A 25 21.94 -85.69 -21.26
C ALA A 25 22.56 -84.83 -20.16
N GLN A 26 23.64 -85.31 -19.53
CA GLN A 26 24.36 -84.59 -18.48
C GLN A 26 25.06 -83.34 -19.04
N ALA A 27 25.73 -83.46 -20.19
CA ALA A 27 26.33 -82.33 -20.90
C ALA A 27 25.28 -81.29 -21.35
N GLY A 28 24.12 -81.74 -21.83
CA GLY A 28 23.02 -80.85 -22.22
C GLY A 28 22.40 -80.09 -21.04
N LEU A 29 22.36 -80.71 -19.84
CA LEU A 29 21.95 -80.03 -18.62
C LEU A 29 22.99 -79.00 -18.16
N GLU A 30 24.27 -79.35 -18.22
CA GLU A 30 25.38 -78.47 -17.85
C GLU A 30 25.43 -77.24 -18.76
N GLN A 31 25.30 -77.43 -20.08
CA GLN A 31 25.25 -76.34 -21.05
C GLN A 31 24.05 -75.40 -20.82
N LYS A 32 22.87 -75.94 -20.45
CA LYS A 32 21.70 -75.12 -20.11
C LYS A 32 21.91 -74.33 -18.81
N MET A 33 22.58 -74.90 -17.83
CA MET A 33 22.92 -74.21 -16.59
C MET A 33 23.93 -73.09 -16.83
N GLU A 34 24.95 -73.34 -17.65
CA GLU A 34 25.93 -72.33 -18.05
C GLU A 34 25.27 -71.19 -18.81
N ALA A 35 24.45 -71.49 -19.82
CA ALA A 35 23.71 -70.47 -20.57
C ALA A 35 22.77 -69.65 -19.68
N GLY A 36 22.08 -70.29 -18.72
CA GLY A 36 21.23 -69.60 -17.75
C GLY A 36 22.02 -68.70 -16.79
N GLN A 37 23.21 -69.14 -16.35
CA GLN A 37 24.10 -68.32 -15.53
C GLN A 37 24.67 -67.13 -16.32
N GLU A 38 25.02 -67.33 -17.59
CA GLU A 38 25.54 -66.28 -18.46
C GLU A 38 24.46 -65.22 -18.76
N GLU A 39 23.21 -65.63 -19.03
CA GLU A 39 22.08 -64.71 -19.17
C GLU A 39 21.85 -63.90 -17.89
N MET A 40 21.95 -64.53 -16.72
CA MET A 40 21.79 -63.84 -15.43
C MET A 40 22.92 -62.82 -15.21
N ARG A 41 24.16 -63.18 -15.55
CA ARG A 41 25.32 -62.29 -15.47
C ARG A 41 25.15 -61.10 -16.43
N SER A 42 24.78 -61.36 -17.68
CA SER A 42 24.49 -60.32 -18.68
C SER A 42 23.33 -59.41 -18.28
N GLY A 43 22.29 -59.97 -17.65
CA GLY A 43 21.16 -59.22 -17.12
C GLY A 43 21.56 -58.29 -15.98
N GLN A 44 22.44 -58.76 -15.08
CA GLN A 44 22.98 -57.97 -13.99
C GLN A 44 23.87 -56.83 -14.50
N GLU A 45 24.79 -57.09 -15.43
CA GLU A 45 25.63 -56.05 -16.04
C GLU A 45 24.79 -54.96 -16.75
N ARG A 46 23.74 -55.37 -17.48
CA ARG A 46 22.81 -54.42 -18.12
C ARG A 46 22.10 -53.54 -17.09
N MET A 47 21.73 -54.11 -15.94
CA MET A 47 21.09 -53.38 -14.86
C MET A 47 22.05 -52.38 -14.20
N GLU A 48 23.26 -52.81 -13.88
CA GLU A 48 24.30 -51.95 -13.30
C GLU A 48 24.63 -50.78 -14.23
N LYS A 49 24.82 -51.07 -15.52
CA LYS A 49 25.04 -50.02 -16.53
C LYS A 49 23.87 -49.04 -16.61
N GLY A 50 22.63 -49.53 -16.59
CA GLY A 50 21.43 -48.67 -16.59
C GLY A 50 21.33 -47.80 -15.33
N GLN A 51 21.77 -48.30 -14.17
CA GLN A 51 21.85 -47.51 -12.94
C GLN A 51 22.93 -46.43 -13.02
N GLU A 52 24.08 -46.74 -13.60
CA GLU A 52 25.18 -45.78 -13.77
C GLU A 52 24.80 -44.65 -14.73
N GLU A 53 24.17 -44.98 -15.86
CA GLU A 53 23.64 -43.99 -16.81
C GLU A 53 22.61 -43.06 -16.15
N MET A 54 21.68 -43.62 -15.36
CA MET A 54 20.67 -42.83 -14.66
C MET A 54 21.28 -41.90 -13.62
N LYS A 55 22.30 -42.37 -12.89
CA LYS A 55 23.06 -41.55 -11.94
C LYS A 55 23.78 -40.39 -12.64
N GLY A 56 24.41 -40.66 -13.79
CA GLY A 56 25.07 -39.63 -14.60
C GLY A 56 24.12 -38.53 -15.05
N LEU A 57 22.92 -38.89 -15.53
CA LEU A 57 21.88 -37.93 -15.90
C LEU A 57 21.41 -37.09 -14.72
N ILE A 58 21.26 -37.69 -13.54
CA ILE A 58 20.89 -36.96 -12.32
C ILE A 58 21.96 -35.95 -11.93
N ASP A 59 23.24 -36.34 -11.99
CA ASP A 59 24.36 -35.45 -11.66
C ASP A 59 24.48 -34.29 -12.66
N GLU A 60 24.25 -34.54 -13.96
CA GLU A 60 24.23 -33.50 -14.99
C GLU A 60 23.09 -32.49 -14.77
N VAL A 61 21.86 -32.97 -14.57
CA VAL A 61 20.69 -32.12 -14.30
C VAL A 61 20.92 -31.30 -13.02
N LYS A 62 21.46 -31.93 -11.97
CA LYS A 62 21.79 -31.24 -10.72
C LYS A 62 22.82 -30.13 -10.94
N GLY A 63 23.85 -30.40 -11.75
CA GLY A 63 24.86 -29.41 -12.12
C GLY A 63 24.30 -28.25 -12.94
N GLU A 64 23.38 -28.49 -13.86
CA GLU A 64 22.69 -27.43 -14.61
C GLU A 64 21.80 -26.57 -13.74
N VAL A 65 21.02 -27.20 -12.86
CA VAL A 65 20.15 -26.49 -11.91
C VAL A 65 20.98 -25.61 -10.99
N GLN A 66 22.09 -26.13 -10.44
CA GLN A 66 22.97 -25.35 -9.59
C GLN A 66 23.58 -24.15 -10.34
N ARG A 67 24.09 -24.35 -11.56
CA ARG A 67 24.61 -23.26 -12.41
C ARG A 67 23.57 -22.17 -12.65
N LYS A 68 22.31 -22.56 -12.94
CA LYS A 68 21.21 -21.60 -13.14
C LYS A 68 20.86 -20.85 -11.85
N ILE A 69 20.90 -21.53 -10.70
CA ILE A 69 20.70 -20.88 -9.39
C ILE A 69 21.81 -19.84 -9.17
N ASP A 70 23.07 -20.19 -9.38
CA ASP A 70 24.19 -19.27 -9.18
C ASP A 70 24.12 -18.06 -10.13
N GLU A 71 23.71 -18.27 -11.39
CA GLU A 71 23.49 -17.19 -12.36
C GLU A 71 22.34 -16.26 -11.95
N VAL A 72 21.22 -16.82 -11.50
CA VAL A 72 20.07 -16.05 -10.99
C VAL A 72 20.46 -15.31 -9.72
N GLU A 73 21.20 -15.94 -8.81
CA GLU A 73 21.68 -15.32 -7.59
C GLU A 73 22.63 -14.17 -7.91
N ALA A 74 23.56 -14.33 -8.86
CA ALA A 74 24.42 -13.23 -9.32
C ALA A 74 23.61 -12.07 -9.93
N LYS A 75 22.57 -12.36 -10.71
CA LYS A 75 21.66 -11.35 -11.28
C LYS A 75 20.83 -10.64 -10.21
N VAL A 76 20.40 -11.35 -9.17
CA VAL A 76 19.65 -10.79 -8.02
C VAL A 76 20.58 -10.02 -7.08
N GLN A 77 21.83 -10.47 -6.95
CA GLN A 77 22.90 -9.78 -6.22
C GLN A 77 23.47 -8.57 -6.96
N LYS A 78 22.87 -8.19 -8.10
CA LYS A 78 22.96 -6.83 -8.67
C LYS A 78 22.28 -5.82 -7.73
N LYS A 79 22.86 -5.72 -6.54
CA LYS A 79 22.65 -4.78 -5.45
C LYS A 79 23.06 -3.36 -5.82
N ASP A 80 23.44 -3.13 -7.08
CA ASP A 80 23.72 -1.79 -7.61
C ASP A 80 22.48 -0.90 -7.57
N VAL A 81 21.27 -1.44 -7.69
CA VAL A 81 20.05 -0.63 -7.52
C VAL A 81 19.92 -0.13 -6.07
N LYS A 82 20.31 -0.94 -5.08
CA LYS A 82 20.20 -0.53 -3.66
C LYS A 82 21.25 0.52 -3.30
N ILE A 83 22.47 0.42 -3.85
CA ILE A 83 23.53 1.42 -3.60
C ILE A 83 23.25 2.71 -4.38
N GLU A 84 22.80 2.61 -5.64
CA GLU A 84 22.47 3.79 -6.47
C GLU A 84 21.26 4.56 -5.91
N VAL A 85 20.20 3.85 -5.49
CA VAL A 85 19.04 4.48 -4.86
C VAL A 85 19.42 5.10 -3.52
N LYS A 86 20.25 4.43 -2.70
CA LYS A 86 20.72 5.00 -1.42
C LYS A 86 21.57 6.26 -1.63
N GLY A 87 22.49 6.25 -2.60
CA GLY A 87 23.30 7.42 -2.94
C GLY A 87 22.47 8.60 -3.44
N LYS A 88 21.47 8.34 -4.30
CA LYS A 88 20.53 9.37 -4.76
C LYS A 88 19.68 9.95 -3.63
N ILE A 89 19.29 9.13 -2.64
CA ILE A 89 18.56 9.61 -1.46
C ILE A 89 19.46 10.51 -0.59
N GLU A 90 20.69 10.10 -0.30
CA GLU A 90 21.65 10.90 0.48
C GLU A 90 21.96 12.24 -0.21
N GLU A 91 22.10 12.26 -1.53
CA GLU A 91 22.31 13.50 -2.30
C GLU A 91 21.10 14.45 -2.20
N VAL A 92 19.89 13.91 -2.34
CA VAL A 92 18.65 14.68 -2.21
C VAL A 92 18.51 15.24 -0.80
N GLU A 93 18.82 14.45 0.22
CA GLU A 93 18.77 14.86 1.63
C GLU A 93 19.71 16.05 1.89
N HIS A 94 20.97 15.95 1.47
CA HIS A 94 21.94 17.04 1.62
C HIS A 94 21.50 18.32 0.87
N LYS A 95 20.90 18.17 -0.32
CA LYS A 95 20.40 19.30 -1.11
C LYS A 95 19.18 19.97 -0.47
N VAL A 96 18.29 19.21 0.14
CA VAL A 96 17.14 19.73 0.88
C VAL A 96 17.62 20.46 2.14
N GLN A 97 18.54 19.85 2.89
CA GLN A 97 19.09 20.45 4.11
C GLN A 97 19.80 21.79 3.82
N GLY A 98 20.59 21.88 2.74
CA GLY A 98 21.21 23.13 2.32
C GLY A 98 20.19 24.22 1.93
N LYS A 99 19.08 23.83 1.26
CA LYS A 99 18.00 24.77 0.95
C LYS A 99 17.25 25.26 2.19
N ILE A 100 17.07 24.40 3.19
CA ILE A 100 16.45 24.78 4.46
C ILE A 100 17.33 25.81 5.17
N GLY A 101 18.64 25.56 5.30
CA GLY A 101 19.57 26.51 5.92
C GLY A 101 19.62 27.86 5.19
N GLU A 102 19.54 27.86 3.86
CA GLU A 102 19.45 29.10 3.07
C GLU A 102 18.13 29.86 3.31
N ILE A 103 17.01 29.15 3.45
CA ILE A 103 15.72 29.75 3.79
C ILE A 103 15.76 30.33 5.20
N GLU A 104 16.30 29.59 6.17
CA GLU A 104 16.47 30.06 7.56
C GLU A 104 17.33 31.32 7.62
N ARG A 105 18.46 31.36 6.91
CA ARG A 105 19.32 32.55 6.81
C ARG A 105 18.57 33.75 6.23
N ARG A 106 17.83 33.56 5.13
CA ARG A 106 17.02 34.63 4.52
C ARG A 106 15.88 35.08 5.42
N LEU A 107 15.32 34.18 6.23
CA LEU A 107 14.29 34.50 7.21
C LEU A 107 14.88 35.36 8.33
N SER A 108 16.05 35.02 8.84
CA SER A 108 16.77 35.83 9.84
C SER A 108 17.15 37.21 9.31
N GLU A 109 17.67 37.31 8.09
CA GLU A 109 17.95 38.61 7.45
C GLU A 109 16.68 39.44 7.26
N LEU A 110 15.55 38.80 6.95
CA LEU A 110 14.26 39.48 6.84
C LEU A 110 13.75 39.94 8.21
N GLU A 111 13.96 39.16 9.27
CA GLU A 111 13.59 39.53 10.64
C GLU A 111 14.45 40.68 11.20
N ASP A 112 15.76 40.66 10.95
CA ASP A 112 16.70 41.72 11.36
C ASP A 112 16.45 43.03 10.59
N THR A 113 16.10 42.94 9.30
CA THR A 113 15.66 44.11 8.54
C THR A 113 14.30 44.62 9.03
N LEU A 114 13.38 43.73 9.42
CA LEU A 114 12.08 44.13 10.00
C LEU A 114 12.23 44.91 11.32
N PHE A 115 13.27 44.61 12.11
CA PHE A 115 13.51 45.27 13.41
C PHE A 115 14.34 46.56 13.33
N SER A 116 15.05 46.80 12.22
CA SER A 116 15.91 47.99 12.04
C SER A 116 15.25 49.14 11.28
N PHE A 117 14.08 48.92 10.66
CA PHE A 117 13.23 50.00 10.19
C PHE A 117 12.47 50.63 11.36
N SER A 118 13.00 51.72 11.93
CA SER A 118 12.14 52.71 12.58
C SER A 118 11.15 53.21 11.52
N PRO A 119 9.83 52.97 11.65
CA PRO A 119 8.91 53.31 10.60
C PRO A 119 8.81 54.83 10.53
N SER A 120 9.29 55.41 9.43
CA SER A 120 9.06 56.83 9.13
C SER A 120 7.54 57.05 9.03
N PRO A 121 6.97 58.11 9.64
CA PRO A 121 5.52 58.29 9.76
C PRO A 121 4.77 58.39 8.43
N GLU A 122 5.48 58.58 7.32
CA GLU A 122 4.88 58.91 6.02
C GLU A 122 4.50 57.70 5.15
N PHE A 123 4.92 56.47 5.51
CA PHE A 123 4.53 55.25 4.79
C PHE A 123 3.57 54.35 5.57
N MET A 124 2.83 54.92 6.52
CA MET A 124 1.67 54.26 7.13
C MET A 124 0.47 54.27 6.17
N HIS A 125 0.61 53.65 5.00
CA HIS A 125 -0.51 52.88 4.49
C HIS A 125 -0.53 51.58 5.28
N THR A 126 -0.91 51.70 6.55
CA THR A 126 -1.46 50.61 7.32
C THR A 126 -2.45 49.93 6.39
N ARG A 127 -2.08 48.75 5.87
CA ARG A 127 -3.05 47.80 5.34
C ARG A 127 -4.17 47.80 6.37
N PRO A 128 -5.40 48.20 6.03
CA PRO A 128 -6.46 48.29 7.02
C PRO A 128 -6.52 46.95 7.72
N THR A 129 -6.15 46.90 9.00
CA THR A 129 -6.38 45.72 9.81
C THR A 129 -7.88 45.68 9.95
N ILE A 130 -8.53 45.01 8.98
CA ILE A 130 -9.97 44.87 8.96
C ILE A 130 -10.33 44.28 10.32
N LYS A 131 -11.08 45.07 11.10
CA LYS A 131 -11.50 44.70 12.46
C LYS A 131 -12.02 43.27 12.41
N SER A 132 -11.54 42.42 13.31
CA SER A 132 -11.97 41.02 13.41
C SER A 132 -13.49 40.98 13.35
N LEU A 133 -14.04 40.38 12.29
CA LEU A 133 -15.47 40.20 12.20
C LEU A 133 -15.90 39.28 13.34
N THR A 134 -17.00 39.62 14.01
CA THR A 134 -17.54 38.81 15.11
C THR A 134 -18.94 38.40 14.76
N PHE A 135 -19.24 37.10 14.84
CA PHE A 135 -20.57 36.57 14.65
C PHE A 135 -21.10 35.97 15.95
N GLY A 136 -22.10 36.64 16.53
CA GLY A 136 -22.76 36.19 17.76
C GLY A 136 -24.10 35.49 17.52
N GLY A 137 -24.57 35.41 16.27
CA GLY A 137 -25.91 34.93 15.91
C GLY A 137 -27.03 35.99 15.96
N GLN A 138 -26.69 37.27 16.21
CA GLN A 138 -27.67 38.36 16.34
C GLN A 138 -27.97 39.08 15.02
N THR A 139 -27.05 39.00 14.06
CA THR A 139 -27.27 39.40 12.66
C THR A 139 -27.61 38.16 11.83
N SER A 140 -28.33 38.31 10.71
CA SER A 140 -28.55 37.18 9.80
C SER A 140 -27.21 36.61 9.33
N TRP A 141 -27.14 35.28 9.28
CA TRP A 141 -25.98 34.54 8.78
C TRP A 141 -25.62 34.94 7.35
N THR A 142 -26.62 35.16 6.49
CA THR A 142 -26.45 35.60 5.09
C THR A 142 -25.70 36.94 5.00
N VAL A 143 -26.04 37.88 5.89
CA VAL A 143 -25.40 39.20 5.95
C VAL A 143 -23.95 39.08 6.41
N PHE A 144 -23.70 38.27 7.45
CA PHE A 144 -22.34 38.04 7.95
C PHE A 144 -21.47 37.34 6.90
N LYS A 145 -21.99 36.29 6.25
CA LYS A 145 -21.29 35.54 5.21
C LYS A 145 -20.87 36.44 4.05
N THR A 146 -21.77 37.31 3.59
CA THR A 146 -21.46 38.29 2.53
C THR A 146 -20.30 39.22 2.93
N GLN A 147 -20.31 39.74 4.16
CA GLN A 147 -19.22 40.59 4.66
C GLN A 147 -17.90 39.81 4.77
N PHE A 148 -17.96 38.58 5.25
CA PHE A 148 -16.82 37.68 5.38
C PHE A 148 -16.19 37.34 4.02
N ASP A 149 -17.02 37.11 2.99
CA ASP A 149 -16.57 36.81 1.63
C ASP A 149 -15.88 38.00 0.95
N VAL A 150 -16.41 39.22 1.15
CA VAL A 150 -15.77 40.45 0.66
C VAL A 150 -14.39 40.65 1.31
N VAL A 151 -14.30 40.44 2.62
CA VAL A 151 -13.06 40.60 3.38
C VAL A 151 -12.02 39.55 3.01
N SER A 152 -12.45 38.29 2.90
CA SER A 152 -11.56 37.19 2.55
C SER A 152 -11.03 37.31 1.11
N SER A 153 -11.85 37.77 0.18
CA SER A 153 -11.46 38.01 -1.21
C SER A 153 -10.47 39.18 -1.33
N THR A 154 -10.73 40.28 -0.62
CA THR A 154 -9.83 41.46 -0.59
C THR A 154 -8.46 41.11 -0.01
N ASN A 155 -8.43 40.18 0.95
CA ASN A 155 -7.20 39.73 1.60
C ASN A 155 -6.55 38.50 0.95
N GLY A 156 -7.14 37.93 -0.10
CA GLY A 156 -6.62 36.75 -0.78
C GLY A 156 -6.52 35.50 0.11
N TRP A 157 -7.46 35.30 1.04
CA TRP A 157 -7.42 34.15 1.93
C TRP A 157 -7.70 32.84 1.20
N THR A 158 -6.90 31.81 1.49
CA THR A 158 -7.17 30.43 1.08
C THR A 158 -8.31 29.84 1.92
N ASP A 159 -8.95 28.77 1.43
CA ASP A 159 -10.09 28.16 2.13
C ASP A 159 -9.73 27.67 3.55
N PHE A 160 -8.49 27.25 3.76
CA PHE A 160 -7.96 26.92 5.09
C PHE A 160 -7.91 28.14 6.03
N VAL A 161 -7.43 29.29 5.52
CA VAL A 161 -7.37 30.54 6.28
C VAL A 161 -8.78 31.07 6.54
N LYS A 162 -9.69 30.96 5.55
CA LYS A 162 -11.11 31.28 5.71
C LYS A 162 -11.76 30.43 6.80
N ALA A 163 -11.57 29.11 6.80
CA ALA A 163 -12.12 28.23 7.85
C ALA A 163 -11.62 28.64 9.24
N SER A 164 -10.30 28.83 9.39
CA SER A 164 -9.69 29.24 10.66
C SER A 164 -10.20 30.60 11.14
N GLN A 165 -10.29 31.58 10.24
CA GLN A 165 -10.79 32.90 10.57
C GLN A 165 -12.28 32.90 10.89
N LEU A 166 -13.08 32.07 10.20
CA LEU A 166 -14.50 31.91 10.46
C LEU A 166 -14.72 31.36 11.87
N VAL A 167 -14.02 30.28 12.24
CA VAL A 167 -14.04 29.71 13.60
C VAL A 167 -13.62 30.76 14.64
N ALA A 168 -12.54 31.50 14.39
CA ALA A 168 -12.05 32.54 15.29
C ALA A 168 -13.03 33.73 15.43
N SER A 169 -13.92 33.92 14.47
CA SER A 169 -14.94 34.99 14.44
C SER A 169 -16.21 34.63 15.22
N LEU A 170 -16.46 33.35 15.50
CA LEU A 170 -17.67 32.91 16.20
C LEU A 170 -17.61 33.26 17.70
N ARG A 171 -18.72 33.79 18.23
CA ARG A 171 -18.90 34.10 19.65
C ARG A 171 -20.29 33.67 20.11
N GLY A 172 -20.46 33.50 21.42
CA GLY A 172 -21.76 33.19 22.03
C GLY A 172 -22.44 31.97 21.39
N SER A 173 -23.73 32.08 21.09
CA SER A 173 -24.52 30.99 20.53
C SER A 173 -23.96 30.46 19.20
N ALA A 174 -23.35 31.32 18.38
CA ALA A 174 -22.74 30.87 17.12
C ALA A 174 -21.54 29.95 17.33
N ALA A 175 -20.75 30.15 18.40
CA ALA A 175 -19.60 29.30 18.71
C ALA A 175 -20.03 27.88 19.17
N GLU A 176 -21.22 27.73 19.75
CA GLU A 176 -21.73 26.42 20.16
C GLU A 176 -21.95 25.47 18.98
N VAL A 177 -22.12 25.99 17.75
CA VAL A 177 -22.21 25.16 16.54
C VAL A 177 -20.97 24.28 16.35
N LEU A 178 -19.82 24.76 16.81
CA LEU A 178 -18.55 24.04 16.71
C LEU A 178 -18.54 22.74 17.55
N GLN A 179 -19.37 22.63 18.58
CA GLN A 179 -19.46 21.40 19.40
C GLN A 179 -20.04 20.21 18.62
N GLY A 180 -20.83 20.48 17.57
CA GLY A 180 -21.39 19.46 16.70
C GLY A 180 -20.48 19.02 15.55
N ILE A 181 -19.31 19.66 15.38
CA ILE A 181 -18.40 19.42 14.26
C ILE A 181 -17.16 18.67 14.80
N PRO A 182 -16.78 17.52 14.20
CA PRO A 182 -15.53 16.84 14.53
C PRO A 182 -14.30 17.73 14.32
N ALA A 183 -13.29 17.62 15.19
CA ALA A 183 -12.12 18.49 15.16
C ALA A 183 -11.32 18.42 13.84
N ASP A 184 -11.27 17.24 13.21
CA ASP A 184 -10.64 17.01 11.91
C ASP A 184 -11.38 17.68 10.73
N LYS A 185 -12.61 18.18 10.97
CA LYS A 185 -13.45 18.89 9.99
C LYS A 185 -13.54 20.39 10.24
N LEU A 186 -12.94 20.91 11.31
CA LEU A 186 -12.89 22.35 11.59
C LEU A 186 -11.95 23.14 10.67
N SER A 187 -11.20 22.45 9.81
CA SER A 187 -10.43 23.05 8.72
C SER A 187 -11.20 23.10 7.40
N ASP A 188 -12.36 22.44 7.30
CA ASP A 188 -13.19 22.46 6.10
C ASP A 188 -14.23 23.58 6.18
N LEU A 189 -13.99 24.61 5.38
CA LEU A 189 -14.86 25.78 5.27
C LEU A 189 -16.32 25.38 4.98
N THR A 190 -16.53 24.42 4.08
CA THR A 190 -17.89 24.03 3.64
C THR A 190 -18.68 23.39 4.78
N THR A 191 -18.02 22.59 5.62
CA THR A 191 -18.65 21.93 6.77
C THR A 191 -19.07 22.96 7.82
N ILE A 192 -18.22 23.95 8.11
CA ILE A 192 -18.53 25.00 9.09
C ILE A 192 -19.66 25.90 8.58
N GLU A 193 -19.63 26.30 7.31
CA GLU A 193 -20.68 27.12 6.71
C GLU A 193 -22.04 26.41 6.72
N LYS A 194 -22.10 25.12 6.38
CA LYS A 194 -23.35 24.36 6.41
C LYS A 194 -23.95 24.26 7.81
N ALA A 195 -23.10 24.09 8.82
CA ALA A 195 -23.56 24.02 10.21
C ALA A 195 -24.11 25.37 10.69
N LEU A 196 -23.47 26.48 10.30
CA LEU A 196 -23.93 27.83 10.60
C LEU A 196 -25.22 28.17 9.83
N GLU A 197 -25.31 27.80 8.55
CA GLU A 197 -26.50 27.93 7.72
C GLU A 197 -27.69 27.15 8.32
N SER A 198 -27.45 25.93 8.78
CA SER A 198 -28.50 25.10 9.37
C SER A 198 -29.09 25.70 10.65
N ARG A 199 -28.31 26.46 11.43
CA ARG A 199 -28.75 26.99 12.73
C ARG A 199 -29.17 28.45 12.67
N PHE A 200 -28.52 29.25 11.83
CA PHE A 200 -28.70 30.71 11.74
C PHE A 200 -29.14 31.19 10.35
N GLY A 201 -29.36 30.29 9.40
CA GLY A 201 -29.93 30.62 8.11
C GLY A 201 -31.34 31.22 8.23
N ASP A 202 -31.76 31.96 7.21
CA ASP A 202 -32.95 32.84 7.25
C ASP A 202 -34.28 32.10 7.58
N SER A 203 -34.32 30.77 7.40
CA SER A 203 -35.47 29.94 7.77
C SER A 203 -35.78 29.91 9.27
N HIS A 204 -34.78 30.10 10.16
CA HIS A 204 -34.99 30.04 11.62
C HIS A 204 -35.35 31.41 12.22
N LEU A 205 -34.94 32.51 11.60
CA LEU A 205 -35.30 33.86 12.02
C LEU A 205 -36.83 34.10 11.89
N THR A 206 -37.43 33.53 10.84
CA THR A 206 -38.89 33.53 10.65
C THR A 206 -39.62 32.76 11.75
N GLN A 207 -39.08 31.64 12.24
CA GLN A 207 -39.67 30.90 13.37
C GLN A 207 -39.49 31.62 14.71
N PHE A 208 -38.35 32.29 14.92
CA PHE A 208 -38.10 33.12 16.10
C PHE A 208 -39.08 34.30 16.17
N TYR A 209 -39.19 35.12 15.11
CA TYR A 209 -40.15 36.23 15.06
C TYR A 209 -41.61 35.74 15.12
N ARG A 210 -41.95 34.62 14.47
CA ARG A 210 -43.29 34.03 14.57
C ARG A 210 -43.64 33.56 15.99
N THR A 211 -42.63 33.19 16.78
CA THR A 211 -42.81 32.79 18.17
C THR A 211 -42.89 34.02 19.08
N GLU A 212 -42.04 35.04 18.91
CA GLU A 212 -42.16 36.33 19.62
C GLU A 212 -43.51 37.01 19.36
N LEU A 213 -43.96 37.07 18.12
CA LEU A 213 -45.25 37.64 17.74
C LEU A 213 -46.44 36.88 18.34
N LYS A 214 -46.32 35.57 18.58
CA LYS A 214 -47.36 34.76 19.25
C LYS A 214 -47.44 35.02 20.75
N ILE A 215 -46.35 35.47 21.39
CA ILE A 215 -46.28 35.70 22.84
C ILE A 215 -46.62 37.16 23.18
N ARG A 216 -46.54 38.08 22.20
CA ARG A 216 -46.90 39.48 22.37
C ARG A 216 -48.43 39.62 22.47
N ARG A 217 -48.93 39.92 23.68
CA ARG A 217 -50.33 40.27 23.92
C ARG A 217 -50.45 41.80 23.87
N GLU A 218 -51.32 42.31 23.01
CA GLU A 218 -51.60 43.75 22.85
C GLU A 218 -51.84 44.40 24.23
N LYS A 219 -51.07 45.42 24.56
CA LYS A 219 -51.31 46.24 25.76
C LYS A 219 -52.36 47.30 25.41
N PRO A 220 -53.29 47.64 26.33
CA PRO A 220 -54.29 48.66 26.05
C PRO A 220 -53.60 50.02 25.82
N GLY A 221 -53.56 50.47 24.56
CA GLY A 221 -53.03 51.80 24.19
C GLY A 221 -51.96 51.86 23.09
N GLU A 222 -51.57 50.75 22.45
CA GLU A 222 -50.65 50.80 21.30
C GLU A 222 -51.37 51.32 20.04
N ILE A 223 -50.76 52.27 19.33
CA ILE A 223 -51.32 52.90 18.12
C ILE A 223 -50.95 52.03 16.91
N LEU A 224 -51.91 51.78 16.00
CA LEU A 224 -51.77 50.93 14.80
C LEU A 224 -50.50 51.18 13.94
N GLN A 225 -49.89 52.35 14.07
CA GLN A 225 -48.69 52.76 13.35
C GLN A 225 -47.40 52.09 13.89
N GLU A 226 -47.36 51.69 15.16
CA GLU A 226 -46.23 50.96 15.75
C GLU A 226 -46.25 49.46 15.42
N LEU A 227 -47.44 48.90 15.11
CA LEU A 227 -47.60 47.53 14.64
C LEU A 227 -47.17 47.33 13.18
N ALA A 228 -47.32 48.37 12.34
CA ALA A 228 -46.98 48.31 10.92
C ALA A 228 -45.46 48.27 10.64
N ALA A 229 -44.62 48.61 11.62
CA ALA A 229 -43.17 48.55 11.49
C ALA A 229 -42.57 47.14 11.60
N PHE A 230 -43.40 46.13 11.93
CA PHE A 230 -43.00 44.74 12.10
C PHE A 230 -43.58 43.77 11.04
N PHE A 231 -44.28 44.30 10.03
CA PHE A 231 -44.76 43.56 8.86
C PHE A 231 -43.85 43.75 7.65
#